data_AF-A0A3D0Q7P2-F1
#
_entry.id   AF-A0A3D0Q7P2-F1
#
_cell.length_a   1.000
_cell.length_b   1.000
_cell.length_c   1.000
_cell.angle_alpha   90.00
_cell.angle_beta   90.00
_cell.angle_gamma   90.00
#
_symmetry.space_group_name_H-M   'P 1'
#
loop_
_entity.id
_entity.type
_entity.pdbx_description
1 polymer ?
#
loop_
_entity_poly.entity_id
_entity_poly.type
_entity_poly.pdbx_seq_one_letter_code
_entity_poly.pdbx_strand_id
1 'polypeptide(L)'
;MNRPFTIFSATFILLLLVVYSRPVTALTLDDLTHYFHDEDLLTLAVADQQIPALEIQPSVPLVRGTAIILVSLQSQAINLDTGLVLAESLGEKGWRTLLVPTDFNQAEATQPASVTSDKPVANLLTAPVDYDAYRLQIIGLINAAYTHANQFKGYTFITAEGMTSAVLLDAIHNGLVSAPDTLVSVGAFWPARTQNN
;
A
#
# COMPACT_ATOMS: atom_id res chain seq x y z
N MET A 1 -48.68 -20.61 -25.78
CA MET A 1 -48.95 -19.90 -24.50
C MET A 1 -47.81 -20.25 -23.54
N ASN A 2 -46.63 -19.63 -23.71
CA ASN A 2 -45.34 -20.18 -23.20
C ASN A 2 -44.66 -19.27 -22.14
N ARG A 3 -45.44 -18.47 -21.40
CA ARG A 3 -44.91 -17.47 -20.45
C ARG A 3 -44.45 -17.98 -19.06
N PRO A 4 -44.87 -19.15 -18.52
CA PRO A 4 -44.46 -19.52 -17.15
C PRO A 4 -43.04 -20.10 -17.08
N PHE A 5 -42.55 -20.72 -18.16
CA PHE A 5 -41.24 -21.40 -18.17
C PHE A 5 -40.05 -20.43 -18.23
N THR A 6 -40.21 -19.30 -18.93
CA THR A 6 -39.20 -18.23 -19.00
C THR A 6 -39.05 -17.47 -17.68
N ILE A 7 -40.14 -17.32 -16.91
CA ILE A 7 -40.10 -16.65 -15.60
C ILE A 7 -39.32 -17.49 -14.60
N PHE A 8 -39.59 -18.80 -14.52
CA PHE A 8 -38.86 -19.71 -13.63
C PHE A 8 -37.35 -19.76 -13.94
N SER A 9 -36.99 -19.81 -15.22
CA SER A 9 -35.59 -19.79 -15.65
C SER A 9 -34.87 -18.47 -15.30
N ALA A 10 -35.57 -17.33 -15.43
CA ALA A 10 -34.99 -16.02 -15.10
C ALA A 10 -34.74 -15.86 -13.59
N THR A 11 -35.67 -16.31 -12.74
CA THR A 11 -35.48 -16.32 -11.28
C THR A 11 -34.36 -17.26 -10.84
N PHE A 12 -34.18 -18.41 -11.50
CA PHE A 12 -33.10 -19.34 -11.17
C PHE A 12 -31.72 -18.79 -11.53
N ILE A 13 -31.60 -18.09 -12.67
CA ILE A 13 -30.36 -17.41 -13.09
C ILE A 13 -30.04 -16.23 -12.16
N LEU A 14 -31.06 -15.46 -11.74
CA LEU A 14 -30.88 -14.35 -10.79
C LEU A 14 -30.43 -14.85 -9.41
N LEU A 15 -30.98 -15.98 -8.94
CA LEU A 15 -30.58 -16.62 -7.68
C LEU A 15 -29.13 -17.12 -7.74
N LEU A 16 -28.72 -17.72 -8.87
CA LEU A 16 -27.33 -18.16 -9.09
C LEU A 16 -26.34 -16.98 -9.08
N LEU A 17 -26.66 -15.86 -9.71
CA LEU A 17 -25.81 -14.66 -9.70
C LEU A 17 -25.59 -14.09 -8.29
N VAL A 18 -26.61 -14.11 -7.42
CA VAL A 18 -26.50 -13.65 -6.04
C VAL A 18 -25.64 -14.61 -5.19
N VAL A 19 -25.74 -15.92 -5.41
CA VAL A 19 -24.95 -16.93 -4.69
C VAL A 19 -23.46 -16.92 -5.10
N TYR A 20 -23.15 -16.55 -6.35
CA TYR A 20 -21.77 -16.41 -6.83
C TYR A 20 -21.15 -15.03 -6.59
N SER A 21 -21.90 -14.08 -6.02
CA SER A 21 -21.38 -12.78 -5.60
C SER A 21 -20.60 -12.94 -4.30
N ARG A 22 -19.40 -13.54 -4.36
CA ARG A 22 -18.49 -13.49 -3.20
C ARG A 22 -17.98 -12.07 -3.02
N PRO A 23 -17.98 -11.52 -1.79
CA PRO A 23 -17.29 -10.26 -1.55
C PRO A 23 -15.81 -10.46 -1.86
N VAL A 24 -15.26 -9.61 -2.72
CA VAL A 24 -13.81 -9.49 -2.89
C VAL A 24 -13.26 -9.04 -1.53
N THR A 25 -12.53 -9.93 -0.87
CA THR A 25 -11.88 -9.66 0.40
C THR A 25 -10.56 -8.96 0.10
N ALA A 26 -10.31 -7.80 0.72
CA ALA A 26 -9.07 -7.08 0.54
C ALA A 26 -7.91 -7.88 1.15
N LEU A 27 -6.72 -7.79 0.55
CA LEU A 27 -5.51 -8.42 1.09
C LEU A 27 -5.13 -7.74 2.41
N THR A 28 -4.79 -8.53 3.42
CA THR A 28 -4.37 -8.05 4.74
C THR A 28 -2.90 -8.40 5.01
N LEU A 29 -2.31 -7.80 6.05
CA LEU A 29 -0.95 -8.14 6.47
C LEU A 29 -0.81 -9.63 6.90
N ASP A 30 -1.88 -10.21 7.45
CA ASP A 30 -1.90 -11.63 7.84
C ASP A 30 -1.93 -12.55 6.61
N ASP A 31 -2.52 -12.11 5.49
CA ASP A 31 -2.48 -12.90 4.26
C ASP A 31 -1.06 -13.02 3.69
N LEU A 32 -0.19 -12.03 3.93
CA LEU A 32 1.22 -12.08 3.50
C LEU A 32 2.01 -13.17 4.24
N THR A 33 1.81 -13.29 5.55
CA THR A 33 2.51 -14.29 6.38
C THR A 33 2.05 -15.71 6.05
N HIS A 34 0.82 -15.87 5.57
CA HIS A 34 0.32 -17.17 5.10
C HIS A 34 0.73 -17.48 3.64
N TYR A 35 0.95 -16.45 2.81
CA TYR A 35 1.26 -16.63 1.39
C TYR A 35 2.74 -16.90 1.13
N PHE A 36 3.65 -16.24 1.85
CA PHE A 36 5.09 -16.41 1.72
C PHE A 36 5.65 -17.35 2.79
N HIS A 37 6.80 -17.97 2.50
CA HIS A 37 7.51 -18.74 3.52
C HIS A 37 8.21 -17.79 4.49
N ASP A 38 8.37 -18.21 5.75
CA ASP A 38 8.97 -17.38 6.80
C ASP A 38 10.39 -16.92 6.43
N GLU A 39 11.16 -17.74 5.69
CA GLU A 39 12.51 -17.38 5.22
C GLU A 39 12.54 -16.23 4.19
N ASP A 40 11.43 -15.99 3.49
CA ASP A 40 11.31 -14.93 2.49
C ASP A 40 10.85 -13.60 3.12
N LEU A 41 10.40 -13.65 4.39
CA LEU A 41 9.85 -12.52 5.13
C LEU A 41 10.88 -11.93 6.08
N LEU A 42 11.13 -10.63 5.90
CA LEU A 42 11.85 -9.79 6.84
C LEU A 42 10.84 -9.08 7.75
N THR A 43 11.03 -9.18 9.06
CA THR A 43 10.18 -8.45 10.01
C THR A 43 10.76 -7.08 10.34
N LEU A 44 10.01 -6.02 10.03
CA LEU A 44 10.33 -4.65 10.41
C LEU A 44 9.65 -4.31 11.75
N ALA A 45 10.44 -3.87 12.73
CA ALA A 45 9.93 -3.40 14.01
C ALA A 45 9.48 -1.94 13.89
N VAL A 46 8.19 -1.68 14.05
CA VAL A 46 7.58 -0.34 13.97
C VAL A 46 6.77 -0.09 15.23
N ALA A 47 7.30 0.75 16.13
CA ALA A 47 6.74 0.92 17.48
C ALA A 47 6.55 -0.44 18.17
N ASP A 48 5.32 -0.80 18.52
CA ASP A 48 4.96 -2.08 19.17
C ASP A 48 4.47 -3.15 18.16
N GLN A 49 4.57 -2.87 16.85
CA GLN A 49 4.12 -3.76 15.78
C GLN A 49 5.29 -4.38 15.02
N GLN A 50 5.03 -5.59 14.51
CA GLN A 50 5.92 -6.30 13.60
C GLN A 50 5.26 -6.33 12.22
N ILE A 51 5.90 -5.69 11.25
CA ILE A 51 5.39 -5.58 9.88
C ILE A 51 6.20 -6.53 8.98
N PRO A 52 5.56 -7.51 8.31
CA PRO A 52 6.25 -8.35 7.34
C PRO A 52 6.61 -7.52 6.11
N ALA A 53 7.86 -7.63 5.67
CA ALA A 53 8.36 -7.04 4.45
C ALA A 53 9.06 -8.12 3.62
N LEU A 54 9.10 -7.95 2.30
CA LEU A 54 9.80 -8.89 1.42
C LEU A 54 11.12 -8.29 0.98
N GLU A 55 12.18 -9.08 1.09
CA GLU A 55 13.49 -8.69 0.60
C GLU A 55 13.90 -9.53 -0.61
N ILE A 56 14.07 -8.89 -1.77
CA ILE A 56 14.62 -9.56 -2.95
C ILE A 56 16.10 -9.19 -3.07
N GLN A 57 16.93 -10.23 -3.11
CA GLN A 57 18.37 -10.09 -3.26
C GLN A 57 18.72 -9.70 -4.71
N PRO A 58 19.72 -8.83 -4.92
CA PRO A 58 20.20 -8.49 -6.25
C PRO A 58 20.83 -9.72 -6.93
N SER A 59 20.61 -9.90 -8.23
CA SER A 59 21.14 -11.03 -9.00
C SER A 59 22.50 -10.77 -9.66
N VAL A 60 23.11 -9.61 -9.37
CA VAL A 60 24.40 -9.18 -9.93
C VAL A 60 25.45 -8.94 -8.84
N PRO A 61 26.76 -9.07 -9.14
CA PRO A 61 27.81 -8.89 -8.14
C PRO A 61 27.97 -7.47 -7.61
N LEU A 62 27.62 -6.46 -8.41
CA LEU A 62 27.75 -5.05 -8.05
C LEU A 62 26.40 -4.49 -7.61
N VAL A 63 26.22 -4.35 -6.30
CA VAL A 63 25.02 -3.79 -5.69
C VAL A 63 25.10 -2.27 -5.65
N ARG A 64 24.02 -1.60 -6.07
CA ARG A 64 23.91 -0.13 -6.13
C ARG A 64 23.47 0.49 -4.80
N GLY A 65 22.71 -0.27 -4.03
CA GLY A 65 22.10 0.15 -2.78
C GLY A 65 20.75 -0.53 -2.58
N THR A 66 19.84 0.15 -1.86
CA THR A 66 18.56 -0.41 -1.44
C THR A 66 17.39 0.39 -2.04
N ALA A 67 16.48 -0.32 -2.68
CA ALA A 67 15.23 0.19 -3.22
C ALA A 67 14.07 -0.21 -2.31
N ILE A 68 13.54 0.74 -1.56
CA ILE A 68 12.38 0.57 -0.68
C ILE A 68 11.13 0.86 -1.50
N ILE A 69 10.21 -0.09 -1.58
CA ILE A 69 8.97 0.02 -2.36
C ILE A 69 7.81 -0.08 -1.37
N LEU A 70 7.12 1.03 -1.13
CA LEU A 70 5.91 1.03 -0.33
C LEU A 70 4.75 0.52 -1.20
N VAL A 71 4.25 -0.67 -0.88
CA VAL A 71 3.15 -1.31 -1.60
C VAL A 71 1.87 -1.17 -0.80
N SER A 72 0.81 -0.69 -1.43
CA SER A 72 -0.49 -0.63 -0.76
C SER A 72 -1.30 -1.88 -1.08
N LEU A 73 -1.78 -2.56 -0.03
CA LEU A 73 -2.60 -3.77 -0.18
C LEU A 73 -3.96 -3.50 -0.84
N GLN A 74 -4.35 -2.22 -0.93
CA GLN A 74 -5.64 -1.78 -1.46
C GLN A 74 -5.48 -0.97 -2.76
N SER A 75 -4.25 -0.73 -3.23
CA SER A 75 -3.99 0.06 -4.43
C SER A 75 -4.11 -0.75 -5.73
N GLN A 76 -4.33 -0.05 -6.84
CA GLN A 76 -4.33 -0.61 -8.18
C GLN A 76 -3.03 -0.35 -8.96
N ALA A 77 -2.19 0.63 -8.59
CA ALA A 77 -0.95 0.89 -9.32
C ALA A 77 0.26 0.18 -8.68
N ILE A 78 0.57 0.48 -7.42
CA ILE A 78 1.65 -0.15 -6.64
C ILE A 78 1.04 -0.98 -5.52
N ASN A 79 0.69 -2.22 -5.85
CA ASN A 79 0.27 -3.25 -4.92
C ASN A 79 1.36 -4.32 -4.79
N LEU A 80 1.07 -5.40 -4.06
CA LEU A 80 2.03 -6.48 -3.85
C LEU A 80 2.52 -7.09 -5.16
N ASP A 81 1.61 -7.46 -6.07
CA ASP A 81 1.96 -8.14 -7.32
C ASP A 81 2.80 -7.24 -8.25
N THR A 82 2.38 -5.99 -8.44
CA THR A 82 3.14 -5.04 -9.26
C THR A 82 4.44 -4.64 -8.59
N GLY A 83 4.46 -4.56 -7.26
CA GLY A 83 5.64 -4.34 -6.45
C GLY A 83 6.67 -5.46 -6.61
N LEU A 84 6.25 -6.73 -6.64
CA LEU A 84 7.13 -7.88 -6.85
C LEU A 84 7.77 -7.85 -8.23
N VAL A 85 6.99 -7.61 -9.28
CA VAL A 85 7.52 -7.47 -10.64
C VAL A 85 8.53 -6.32 -10.74
N LEU A 86 8.24 -5.18 -10.10
CA LEU A 86 9.17 -4.05 -10.04
C LEU A 86 10.45 -4.43 -9.28
N ALA A 87 10.31 -5.10 -8.14
CA ALA A 87 11.41 -5.50 -7.29
C ALA A 87 12.35 -6.50 -7.99
N GLU A 88 11.82 -7.51 -8.66
CA GLU A 88 12.61 -8.43 -9.48
C GLU A 88 13.37 -7.69 -10.58
N SER A 89 12.69 -6.79 -11.32
CA SER A 89 13.34 -6.01 -12.38
C SER A 89 14.42 -5.06 -11.87
N LEU A 90 14.29 -4.55 -10.64
CA LEU A 90 15.32 -3.75 -9.97
C LEU A 90 16.47 -4.63 -9.45
N GLY A 91 16.16 -5.82 -8.95
CA GLY A 91 17.11 -6.86 -8.56
C GLY A 91 18.06 -7.25 -9.69
N GLU A 92 17.52 -7.47 -10.88
CA GLU A 92 18.28 -7.71 -12.12
C GLU A 92 19.22 -6.56 -12.49
N LYS A 93 18.90 -5.34 -12.06
CA LYS A 93 19.70 -4.13 -12.32
C LYS A 93 20.68 -3.82 -11.17
N GLY A 94 20.74 -4.66 -10.14
CA GLY A 94 21.66 -4.55 -9.01
C GLY A 94 21.14 -3.74 -7.83
N TRP A 95 19.83 -3.61 -7.68
CA TRP A 95 19.24 -3.07 -6.47
C TRP A 95 18.87 -4.20 -5.51
N ARG A 96 19.21 -4.06 -4.23
CA ARG A 96 18.53 -4.83 -3.18
C ARG A 96 17.16 -4.20 -2.99
N THR A 97 16.09 -4.96 -3.03
CA THR A 97 14.74 -4.37 -2.94
C THR A 97 14.04 -4.82 -1.68
N LEU A 98 13.39 -3.88 -1.02
CA LEU A 98 12.60 -4.10 0.18
C LEU A 98 11.17 -3.66 -0.10
N LEU A 99 10.25 -4.61 -0.27
CA LEU A 99 8.82 -4.32 -0.40
C LEU A 99 8.22 -4.23 0.98
N VAL A 100 7.67 -3.06 1.29
CA VAL A 100 7.08 -2.78 2.60
C VAL A 100 5.58 -2.54 2.40
N PRO A 101 4.71 -3.44 2.89
CA PRO A 101 3.28 -3.26 2.78
C PRO A 101 2.80 -2.11 3.67
N THR A 102 1.87 -1.33 3.15
CA THR A 102 1.14 -0.30 3.87
C THR A 102 -0.34 -0.67 3.93
N ASP A 103 -0.91 -0.65 5.13
CA ASP A 103 -2.34 -0.88 5.35
C ASP A 103 -3.00 0.39 5.85
N PHE A 104 -4.04 0.83 5.14
CA PHE A 104 -4.85 2.01 5.48
C PHE A 104 -5.83 1.76 6.63
N ASN A 105 -6.19 0.49 6.88
CA ASN A 105 -7.21 0.14 7.89
C ASN A 105 -6.74 0.38 9.32
N GLN A 106 -5.43 0.49 9.55
CA GLN A 106 -4.89 0.75 10.89
C GLN A 106 -5.00 2.21 11.32
N ALA A 107 -5.33 3.11 10.38
CA ALA A 107 -5.49 4.54 10.63
C ALA A 107 -6.92 4.99 10.34
N GLU A 108 -7.94 4.17 10.64
CA GLU A 108 -9.35 4.54 10.50
C GLU A 108 -9.64 5.90 11.17
N ALA A 109 -10.34 6.77 10.44
CA ALA A 109 -10.73 8.07 10.97
C ALA A 109 -11.63 7.89 12.20
N THR A 110 -11.25 8.51 13.32
CA THR A 110 -12.01 8.49 14.59
C THR A 110 -13.39 9.14 14.49
N GLN A 111 -13.70 9.78 13.35
CA GLN A 111 -14.92 10.51 13.12
C GLN A 111 -15.49 10.18 11.74
N PRO A 112 -16.76 9.72 11.64
CA PRO A 112 -17.38 9.41 10.36
C PRO A 112 -17.41 10.67 9.50
N ALA A 113 -17.19 10.50 8.20
CA ALA A 113 -17.24 11.59 7.24
C ALA A 113 -18.57 12.35 7.37
N SER A 114 -18.51 13.62 7.75
CA SER A 114 -19.67 14.51 7.74
C SER A 114 -20.15 14.66 6.31
N VAL A 115 -21.21 13.93 5.95
CA VAL A 115 -21.84 13.98 4.62
C VAL A 115 -22.65 15.29 4.51
N THR A 116 -21.97 16.42 4.35
CA THR A 116 -22.60 17.74 4.14
C THR A 116 -22.64 18.14 2.66
N SER A 117 -22.79 17.17 1.75
CA SER A 117 -22.99 17.46 0.33
C SER A 117 -24.43 17.14 -0.07
N ASP A 118 -25.24 18.17 -0.29
CA ASP A 118 -26.56 18.09 -0.93
C ASP A 118 -26.49 17.72 -2.42
N LYS A 119 -25.28 17.44 -2.95
CA LYS A 119 -25.07 17.07 -4.36
C LYS A 119 -24.99 15.54 -4.50
N PRO A 120 -25.53 14.96 -5.58
CA PRO A 120 -25.53 13.51 -5.82
C PRO A 120 -24.13 12.91 -6.06
N VAL A 121 -23.08 13.72 -6.07
CA VAL A 121 -21.69 13.27 -6.17
C VAL A 121 -21.12 13.19 -4.76
N ALA A 122 -20.64 12.01 -4.38
CA ALA A 122 -20.01 11.76 -3.09
C ALA A 122 -18.90 12.80 -2.83
N ASN A 123 -18.83 13.33 -1.61
CA ASN A 123 -17.77 14.26 -1.22
C ASN A 123 -16.44 13.49 -1.12
N LEU A 124 -15.61 13.59 -2.16
CA LEU A 124 -14.29 12.95 -2.22
C LEU A 124 -13.24 13.66 -1.35
N LEU A 125 -13.60 14.73 -0.63
CA LEU A 125 -12.68 15.51 0.20
C LEU A 125 -12.54 14.96 1.63
N THR A 126 -13.26 13.91 1.97
CA THR A 126 -13.17 13.29 3.29
C THR A 126 -12.47 11.95 3.16
N ALA A 127 -11.25 11.87 3.70
CA ALA A 127 -10.52 10.62 3.78
C ALA A 127 -11.22 9.71 4.81
N PRO A 128 -11.35 8.40 4.55
CA PRO A 128 -11.77 7.44 5.56
C PRO A 128 -10.67 7.17 6.62
N VAL A 129 -9.50 7.79 6.44
CA VAL A 129 -8.26 7.56 7.21
C VAL A 129 -7.85 8.86 7.91
N ASP A 130 -7.47 8.78 9.18
CA ASP A 130 -6.88 9.89 9.93
C ASP A 130 -5.48 10.24 9.40
N TYR A 131 -5.27 11.51 9.06
CA TYR A 131 -4.02 11.97 8.46
C TYR A 131 -2.81 11.81 9.38
N ASP A 132 -2.95 12.19 10.65
CA ASP A 132 -1.83 12.22 11.57
C ASP A 132 -1.44 10.80 11.98
N ALA A 133 -2.42 9.93 12.24
CA ALA A 133 -2.19 8.52 12.50
C ALA A 133 -1.48 7.84 11.32
N TYR A 134 -1.97 8.05 10.10
CA TYR A 134 -1.37 7.44 8.91
C TYR A 134 0.03 7.99 8.63
N ARG A 135 0.25 9.30 8.79
CA ARG A 135 1.58 9.91 8.65
C ARG A 135 2.57 9.33 9.67
N LEU A 136 2.17 9.17 10.93
CA LEU A 136 3.01 8.54 11.96
C LEU A 136 3.36 7.09 11.61
N GLN A 137 2.40 6.31 11.10
CA GLN A 137 2.64 4.95 10.63
C GLN A 137 3.67 4.91 9.50
N ILE A 138 3.54 5.78 8.48
CA ILE A 138 4.51 5.85 7.37
C ILE A 138 5.90 6.27 7.85
N ILE A 139 5.99 7.23 8.77
CA ILE A 139 7.27 7.63 9.38
C ILE A 139 7.93 6.43 10.08
N GLY A 140 7.16 5.68 10.88
CA GLY A 140 7.66 4.48 11.57
C GLY A 140 8.15 3.40 10.61
N LEU A 141 7.35 3.11 9.57
CA LEU A 141 7.71 2.16 8.50
C LEU A 141 9.00 2.56 7.79
N ILE A 142 9.14 3.83 7.40
CA ILE A 142 10.34 4.29 6.69
C ILE A 142 11.57 4.27 7.60
N ASN A 143 11.44 4.64 8.88
CA ASN A 143 12.58 4.56 9.80
C ASN A 143 13.04 3.11 10.04
N ALA A 144 12.11 2.16 10.13
CA ALA A 144 12.45 0.74 10.20
C ALA A 144 13.10 0.25 8.90
N ALA A 145 12.56 0.63 7.74
CA ALA A 145 13.12 0.30 6.44
C ALA A 145 14.53 0.88 6.24
N TYR A 146 14.77 2.12 6.69
CA TYR A 146 16.11 2.73 6.67
C TYR A 146 17.08 2.03 7.61
N THR A 147 16.62 1.61 8.79
CA THR A 147 17.46 0.87 9.75
C THR A 147 17.98 -0.41 9.12
N HIS A 148 17.13 -1.11 8.36
CA HIS A 148 17.54 -2.27 7.56
C HIS A 148 18.45 -1.88 6.39
N ALA A 149 18.03 -0.91 5.58
CA ALA A 149 18.76 -0.49 4.39
C ALA A 149 20.20 -0.02 4.69
N ASN A 150 20.40 0.66 5.82
CA ASN A 150 21.70 1.18 6.26
C ASN A 150 22.73 0.10 6.66
N GLN A 151 22.29 -1.16 6.79
CA GLN A 151 23.22 -2.29 6.93
C GLN A 151 24.02 -2.53 5.64
N PHE A 152 23.51 -2.03 4.51
CA PHE A 152 24.12 -2.14 3.19
C PHE A 152 24.63 -0.78 2.73
N LYS A 153 25.81 -0.77 2.11
CA LYS A 153 26.33 0.46 1.50
C LYS A 153 25.65 0.69 0.15
N GLY A 154 25.35 1.95 -0.16
CA GLY A 154 24.86 2.36 -1.48
C GLY A 154 23.80 3.45 -1.38
N TYR A 155 23.16 3.71 -2.51
CA TYR A 155 22.08 4.68 -2.62
C TYR A 155 20.77 4.12 -2.06
N THR A 156 19.97 4.95 -1.40
CA THR A 156 18.61 4.61 -1.01
C THR A 156 17.60 5.26 -1.94
N PHE A 157 16.78 4.41 -2.52
CA PHE A 157 15.69 4.77 -3.41
C PHE A 157 14.36 4.41 -2.74
N ILE A 158 13.37 5.31 -2.77
CA ILE A 158 12.03 5.04 -2.24
C ILE A 158 10.99 5.22 -3.35
N THR A 159 10.05 4.28 -3.47
CA THR A 159 8.85 4.42 -4.30
C THR A 159 7.60 4.41 -3.43
N ALA A 160 6.67 5.34 -3.68
CA ALA A 160 5.40 5.43 -2.99
C ALA A 160 4.29 5.96 -3.91
N GLU A 161 3.03 5.60 -3.62
CA GLU A 161 1.86 6.01 -4.39
C GLU A 161 0.83 6.78 -3.55
N GLY A 162 0.08 7.71 -4.16
CA GLY A 162 -1.19 8.18 -3.63
C GLY A 162 -1.08 8.87 -2.27
N MET A 163 -1.93 8.45 -1.33
CA MET A 163 -1.94 8.95 0.05
C MET A 163 -0.62 8.69 0.76
N THR A 164 -0.01 7.51 0.57
CA THR A 164 1.31 7.15 1.11
C THR A 164 2.38 8.10 0.60
N SER A 165 2.35 8.42 -0.70
CA SER A 165 3.31 9.37 -1.27
C SER A 165 3.09 10.79 -0.74
N ALA A 166 1.84 11.22 -0.54
CA ALA A 166 1.54 12.55 -0.01
C ALA A 166 2.09 12.72 1.42
N VAL A 167 1.79 11.78 2.31
CA VAL A 167 2.29 11.83 3.70
C VAL A 167 3.81 11.67 3.78
N LEU A 168 4.41 10.87 2.89
CA LEU A 168 5.86 10.73 2.84
C LEU A 168 6.55 12.03 2.39
N LEU A 169 6.01 12.69 1.35
CA LEU A 169 6.52 13.99 0.91
C LEU A 169 6.41 15.03 2.03
N ASP A 170 5.27 15.08 2.71
CA ASP A 170 5.07 15.99 3.85
C ASP A 170 6.03 15.69 5.01
N ALA A 171 6.24 14.42 5.34
CA ALA A 171 7.20 14.01 6.37
C ALA A 171 8.65 14.40 6.02
N ILE A 172 9.05 14.25 4.75
CA ILE A 172 10.37 14.66 4.26
C ILE A 172 10.49 16.20 4.28
N HIS A 173 9.47 16.91 3.78
CA HIS A 173 9.46 18.38 3.72
C HIS A 173 9.61 19.01 5.11
N ASN A 174 8.93 18.45 6.11
CA ASN A 174 8.99 18.94 7.50
C ASN A 174 10.17 18.36 8.30
N GLY A 175 11.07 17.59 7.68
CA GLY A 175 12.25 17.02 8.34
C GLY A 175 11.96 15.93 9.37
N LEU A 176 10.78 15.31 9.31
CA LEU A 176 10.39 14.19 10.19
C LEU A 176 11.04 12.87 9.77
N VAL A 177 11.40 12.76 8.49
CA VAL A 177 12.10 11.61 7.90
C VAL A 177 13.24 12.13 7.03
N SER A 178 14.39 11.48 7.08
CA SER A 178 15.51 11.82 6.20
C SER A 178 15.15 11.58 4.73
N ALA A 179 15.46 12.55 3.88
CA ALA A 179 15.24 12.41 2.44
C ALA A 179 16.08 11.25 1.87
N PRO A 180 15.51 10.40 1.01
CA PRO A 180 16.27 9.40 0.28
C PRO A 180 17.14 10.08 -0.78
N ASP A 181 18.10 9.35 -1.35
CA ASP A 181 18.85 9.82 -2.52
C ASP A 181 17.94 10.01 -3.73
N THR A 182 16.85 9.24 -3.81
CA THR A 182 15.82 9.37 -4.84
C THR A 182 14.46 8.97 -4.29
N LEU A 183 13.45 9.79 -4.58
CA LEU A 183 12.04 9.50 -4.31
C LEU A 183 11.27 9.43 -5.62
N VAL A 184 10.60 8.32 -5.87
CA VAL A 184 9.61 8.16 -6.94
C VAL A 184 8.21 8.26 -6.33
N SER A 185 7.55 9.36 -6.64
CA SER A 185 6.17 9.63 -6.24
C SER A 185 5.24 9.32 -7.40
N VAL A 186 4.29 8.40 -7.18
CA VAL A 186 3.24 8.09 -8.15
C VAL A 186 1.92 8.69 -7.67
N GLY A 187 1.51 9.79 -8.30
CA GLY A 187 0.20 10.40 -8.06
C GLY A 187 -0.06 10.79 -6.60
N ALA A 188 0.89 11.46 -5.94
CA ALA A 188 0.70 11.93 -4.56
C ALA A 188 -0.59 12.75 -4.42
N PHE A 189 -1.48 12.32 -3.51
CA PHE A 189 -2.69 13.06 -3.18
C PHE A 189 -3.17 12.70 -1.76
N TRP A 190 -3.75 13.67 -1.08
CA TRP A 190 -4.59 13.48 0.09
C TRP A 190 -6.02 14.00 -0.20
N PRO A 191 -7.09 13.31 0.22
CA PRO A 191 -8.47 13.74 -0.04
C PRO A 191 -8.77 15.17 0.45
N ALA A 192 -8.35 15.49 1.66
CA ALA A 192 -8.55 16.82 2.22
C ALA A 192 -7.49 17.79 1.69
N ARG A 193 -7.95 18.87 1.04
CA ARG A 193 -7.10 19.79 0.29
C ARG A 193 -6.06 20.52 1.14
N THR A 194 -6.34 20.72 2.43
CA THR A 194 -5.43 21.39 3.36
C THR A 194 -4.17 20.58 3.65
N GLN A 195 -4.15 19.29 3.36
CA GLN A 195 -2.97 18.42 3.51
C GLN A 195 -2.24 18.14 2.18
N ASN A 196 -2.69 18.72 1.06
CA ASN A 196 -1.93 18.69 -0.20
C ASN A 196 -0.99 19.89 -0.23
N ASN A 197 0.32 19.65 -0.16
CA ASN A 197 1.37 20.67 -0.32
C ASN A 197 1.74 20.87 -1.79
#